data_AF-A0AAV7MSV9-F1
#
_entry.id   AF-A0AAV7MSV9-F1
#
_cell.length_a   1.000
_cell.length_b   1.000
_cell.length_c   1.000
_cell.angle_alpha   90.00
_cell.angle_beta   90.00
_cell.angle_gamma   90.00
#
_symmetry.space_group_name_H-M   'P 1'
#
loop_
_entity.id
_entity.type
_entity.pdbx_description
1 polymer ?
#
loop_
_entity_poly.entity_id
_entity_poly.type
_entity_poly.pdbx_seq_one_letter_code
_entity_poly.pdbx_strand_id
1 'polypeptide(L)'
;MFDPTLIHHPNSTEWSPCEHVATYVTSKLRQPLDKLSRSRLRSEWPRPALPSNITATPSIDPNMLLFFTKFGKDPKKRVESLDHCQDKLLDLYGPLTSILDLAEEARIEGTNVDPVVLSNCAQRAICLLGNANSAMAQKRRKRLLLKIDPKLSNLASKEAGQEANGLLFGDSFIKDLSN
;
A
#
# COMPACT_ATOMS: atom_id res chain seq x y z
N MET A 1 22.12 0.75 14.89
CA MET A 1 22.19 0.72 13.42
C MET A 1 21.64 -0.62 12.97
N PHE A 2 20.68 -0.64 12.06
CA PHE A 2 20.07 -1.87 11.54
C PHE A 2 21.00 -2.51 10.50
N ASP A 3 21.28 -3.81 10.63
CA ASP A 3 22.05 -4.59 9.66
C ASP A 3 21.16 -5.70 9.05
N PRO A 4 20.81 -5.61 7.76
CA PRO A 4 19.93 -6.56 7.10
C PRO A 4 20.53 -7.97 6.98
N THR A 5 21.85 -8.13 7.15
CA THR A 5 22.53 -9.44 7.08
C THR A 5 22.30 -10.29 8.32
N LEU A 6 21.80 -9.70 9.41
CA LEU A 6 21.49 -10.41 10.66
C LEU A 6 20.06 -10.96 10.69
N ILE A 7 19.26 -10.74 9.64
CA ILE A 7 17.90 -11.27 9.55
C ILE A 7 17.95 -12.71 9.05
N HIS A 8 17.99 -13.65 9.99
CA HIS A 8 17.78 -15.05 9.68
C HIS A 8 16.46 -15.51 10.30
N HIS A 9 15.48 -15.85 9.46
CA HIS A 9 14.38 -16.69 9.92
C HIS A 9 14.98 -18.07 10.20
N PRO A 10 14.84 -18.63 11.41
CA PRO A 10 15.56 -19.85 11.82
C PRO A 10 15.26 -21.08 10.95
N ASN A 11 14.19 -21.06 10.15
CA ASN A 11 13.76 -22.13 9.24
C ASN A 11 13.58 -21.59 7.81
N SER A 12 14.66 -21.21 7.12
CA SER A 12 14.60 -20.32 5.95
C SER A 12 14.29 -20.96 4.58
N THR A 13 13.91 -22.23 4.48
CA THR A 13 13.63 -22.84 3.16
C THR A 13 12.15 -22.78 2.79
N GLU A 14 11.24 -23.02 3.72
CA GLU A 14 9.79 -22.84 3.51
C GLU A 14 9.14 -22.44 4.84
N TRP A 15 8.60 -21.22 4.89
CA TRP A 15 7.76 -20.78 6.00
C TRP A 15 6.36 -20.50 5.48
N SER A 16 5.37 -21.12 6.10
CA SER A 16 3.96 -20.83 5.89
C SER A 16 3.35 -20.33 7.20
N PRO A 17 2.56 -19.24 7.18
CA PRO A 17 1.82 -18.82 8.36
C PRO A 17 0.77 -19.86 8.75
N CYS A 18 0.29 -19.81 9.99
CA CYS A 18 -0.87 -20.61 10.39
C CYS A 18 -2.11 -20.20 9.57
N GLU A 19 -3.09 -21.11 9.46
CA GLU A 19 -4.28 -20.95 8.62
C GLU A 19 -5.03 -19.64 8.86
N HIS A 20 -5.16 -19.23 10.12
CA HIS A 20 -5.83 -17.98 10.48
C HIS A 20 -5.13 -16.75 9.88
N VAL A 21 -3.80 -16.69 9.99
CA VAL A 21 -2.99 -15.60 9.44
C VAL A 21 -2.98 -15.67 7.91
N ALA A 22 -2.84 -16.86 7.33
CA ALA A 22 -2.88 -17.07 5.88
C ALA A 22 -4.21 -16.55 5.28
N THR A 23 -5.33 -16.91 5.91
CA THR A 23 -6.68 -16.49 5.51
C THR A 23 -6.83 -14.98 5.61
N TYR A 24 -6.42 -14.38 6.73
CA TYR A 24 -6.49 -12.93 6.93
C TYR A 24 -5.68 -12.20 5.86
N VAL A 25 -4.40 -12.55 5.69
CA VAL A 25 -3.49 -11.92 4.72
C VAL A 25 -4.04 -12.04 3.30
N THR A 26 -4.50 -13.22 2.90
CA THR A 26 -5.07 -13.46 1.57
C THR A 26 -6.33 -12.61 1.33
N SER A 27 -7.18 -12.46 2.35
CA SER A 27 -8.40 -11.65 2.23
C SER A 27 -8.11 -10.14 2.16
N LYS A 28 -7.04 -9.66 2.81
CA LYS A 28 -6.76 -8.22 2.95
C LYS A 28 -5.79 -7.66 1.93
N LEU A 29 -4.81 -8.42 1.45
CA LEU A 29 -3.77 -7.91 0.54
C LEU A 29 -4.24 -7.47 -0.85
N ARG A 30 -5.48 -7.79 -1.22
CA ARG A 30 -6.12 -7.34 -2.47
C ARG A 30 -7.36 -6.48 -2.23
N GLN A 31 -7.67 -6.16 -0.98
CA GLN A 31 -8.87 -5.42 -0.63
C GLN A 31 -8.59 -3.90 -0.67
N PRO A 32 -9.29 -3.13 -1.54
CA PRO A 32 -9.27 -1.68 -1.47
C PRO A 32 -9.99 -1.22 -0.19
N LEU A 33 -9.53 -0.12 0.37
CA LEU A 33 -10.22 0.56 1.46
C LEU A 33 -10.94 1.78 0.90
N ASP A 34 -12.18 1.97 1.33
CA ASP A 34 -12.88 3.22 1.11
C ASP A 34 -12.21 4.38 1.88
N LYS A 35 -12.59 5.61 1.52
CA LYS A 35 -11.97 6.83 2.07
C LYS A 35 -12.17 6.94 3.59
N LEU A 36 -13.33 6.55 4.11
CA LEU A 36 -13.67 6.67 5.53
C LEU A 36 -12.90 5.64 6.36
N SER A 37 -12.89 4.37 5.92
CA SER A 37 -12.11 3.30 6.55
C SER A 37 -10.62 3.65 6.58
N ARG A 38 -10.07 4.12 5.46
CA ARG A 38 -8.68 4.57 5.39
C ARG A 38 -8.41 5.75 6.33
N SER A 39 -9.30 6.74 6.37
CA SER A 39 -9.16 7.91 7.23
C SER A 39 -9.14 7.52 8.71
N ARG A 40 -10.03 6.60 9.12
CA ARG A 40 -10.09 6.08 10.49
C ARG A 40 -8.79 5.36 10.87
N LEU A 41 -8.28 4.48 10.01
CA LEU A 41 -7.01 3.79 10.26
C LEU A 41 -5.85 4.78 10.44
N ARG A 42 -5.81 5.84 9.63
CA ARG A 42 -4.80 6.91 9.74
C ARG A 42 -4.92 7.75 11.01
N SER A 43 -6.14 7.97 11.52
CA SER A 43 -6.32 8.73 12.76
C SER A 43 -5.97 7.92 14.00
N GLU A 44 -6.21 6.61 13.97
CA GLU A 44 -5.83 5.71 15.07
C GLU A 44 -4.31 5.50 15.14
N TRP A 45 -3.64 5.42 13.99
CA TRP A 45 -2.19 5.18 13.90
C TRP A 45 -1.57 6.17 12.90
N PRO A 46 -1.32 7.42 13.33
CA PRO A 46 -0.79 8.45 12.45
C PRO A 46 0.66 8.12 12.05
N ARG A 47 1.07 8.65 10.91
CA ARG A 47 2.50 8.63 10.54
C ARG A 47 3.29 9.42 11.60
N PRO A 48 4.49 8.95 11.98
CA PRO A 48 5.28 9.68 12.96
C PRO A 48 5.73 11.04 12.38
N ALA A 49 5.73 12.04 13.26
CA ALA A 49 6.23 13.37 12.95
C ALA A 49 7.75 13.37 13.08
N LEU A 50 8.44 13.23 11.93
CA LEU A 50 9.90 13.18 11.86
C LEU A 50 10.47 14.43 11.19
N PRO A 51 11.73 14.81 11.50
CA PRO A 51 12.41 15.89 10.81
C PRO A 51 12.39 15.74 9.29
N SER A 52 12.46 16.86 8.58
CA SER A 52 12.51 16.91 7.11
C SER A 52 11.29 16.30 6.39
N ASN A 53 10.18 16.07 7.09
CA ASN A 53 8.93 15.54 6.52
C ASN A 53 9.12 14.25 5.71
N ILE A 54 10.05 13.38 6.11
CA ILE A 54 10.40 12.16 5.35
C ILE A 54 9.22 11.16 5.21
N THR A 55 8.20 11.29 6.05
CA THR A 55 6.97 10.46 6.02
C THR A 55 5.84 11.09 5.19
N ALA A 56 6.05 12.28 4.64
CA ALA A 56 5.11 12.94 3.75
C ALA A 56 5.29 12.48 2.30
N THR A 57 4.20 12.48 1.54
CA THR A 57 4.27 12.29 0.09
C THR A 57 4.91 13.54 -0.52
N PRO A 58 6.04 13.44 -1.23
CA PRO A 58 6.67 14.60 -1.86
C PRO A 58 5.70 15.28 -2.82
N SER A 59 5.64 16.61 -2.75
CA SER A 59 4.89 17.42 -3.71
C SER A 59 5.84 17.95 -4.78
N ILE A 60 5.32 18.20 -5.99
CA ILE A 60 6.13 18.85 -7.04
C ILE A 60 6.46 20.27 -6.59
N ASP A 61 7.72 20.67 -6.79
CA ASP A 61 8.16 22.04 -6.52
C ASP A 61 7.34 23.06 -7.33
N PRO A 62 6.87 24.16 -6.72
CA PRO A 62 6.16 25.21 -7.44
C PRO A 62 6.94 25.75 -8.65
N ASN A 63 8.26 25.87 -8.53
CA ASN A 63 9.12 26.32 -9.63
C ASN A 63 9.19 25.31 -10.77
N MET A 64 9.14 24.01 -10.48
CA MET A 64 9.10 22.98 -11.51
C MET A 64 7.74 22.97 -12.22
N LEU A 65 6.64 23.20 -11.49
CA LEU A 65 5.32 23.39 -12.11
C LEU A 65 5.33 24.56 -13.11
N LEU A 66 5.90 25.71 -12.72
CA LEU A 66 6.05 26.88 -13.60
C LEU A 66 6.96 26.59 -14.80
N PHE A 67 7.98 25.77 -14.63
CA PHE A 67 8.83 25.34 -15.73
C PHE A 67 8.05 24.46 -16.72
N PHE A 68 7.30 23.46 -16.25
CA PHE A 68 6.56 22.55 -17.12
C PHE A 68 5.43 23.22 -17.91
N THR A 69 4.74 24.21 -17.32
CA THR A 69 3.69 24.96 -18.01
C THR A 69 4.24 25.73 -19.22
N LYS A 70 5.50 26.20 -19.17
CA LYS A 70 6.17 26.85 -20.32
C LYS A 70 6.34 25.91 -21.52
N PHE A 71 6.37 24.60 -21.31
CA PHE A 71 6.48 23.59 -22.38
C PHE A 71 5.11 23.03 -22.82
N GLY A 72 3.99 23.65 -22.41
CA GLY A 72 2.65 23.21 -22.78
C GLY A 72 2.26 21.83 -22.21
N LYS A 73 3.03 21.30 -21.26
CA LYS A 73 2.72 20.04 -20.57
C LYS A 73 2.08 20.38 -19.23
N ASP A 74 0.89 19.84 -18.98
CA ASP A 74 0.33 19.83 -17.62
C ASP A 74 0.83 18.58 -16.88
N PRO A 75 1.87 18.69 -16.03
CA PRO A 75 2.41 17.54 -15.30
C PRO A 75 1.45 17.03 -14.23
N LYS A 76 0.45 17.83 -13.81
CA LYS A 76 -0.37 17.57 -12.63
C LYS A 76 -1.09 16.24 -12.73
N LYS A 77 -1.76 15.96 -13.86
CA LYS A 77 -2.53 14.70 -14.03
C LYS A 77 -1.70 13.43 -13.91
N ARG A 78 -0.42 13.44 -14.30
CA ARG A 78 0.44 12.24 -14.20
C ARG A 78 1.00 12.08 -12.80
N VAL A 79 1.41 13.18 -12.17
CA VAL A 79 2.02 13.14 -10.84
C VAL A 79 0.98 12.90 -9.75
N GLU A 80 -0.19 13.55 -9.81
CA GLU A 80 -1.34 13.29 -8.91
C GLU A 80 -1.71 11.80 -8.83
N SER A 81 -1.49 11.07 -9.93
CA SER A 81 -1.79 9.64 -10.00
C SER A 81 -0.83 8.77 -9.20
N LEU A 82 0.45 9.13 -9.16
CA LEU A 82 1.50 8.41 -8.42
C LEU A 82 1.55 8.87 -6.96
N ASP A 83 1.35 10.16 -6.71
CA ASP A 83 1.26 10.73 -5.36
C ASP A 83 0.19 10.01 -4.55
N HIS A 84 -0.96 9.70 -5.16
CA HIS A 84 -2.01 8.96 -4.48
C HIS A 84 -1.60 7.52 -4.10
N CYS A 85 -0.82 6.84 -4.94
CA CYS A 85 -0.31 5.50 -4.65
C CYS A 85 0.77 5.56 -3.57
N GLN A 86 1.69 6.52 -3.67
CA GLN A 86 2.73 6.74 -2.68
C GLN A 86 2.13 7.11 -1.32
N ASP A 87 1.12 7.99 -1.28
CA ASP A 87 0.41 8.34 -0.06
C ASP A 87 -0.24 7.13 0.62
N LYS A 88 -0.80 6.18 -0.15
CA LYS A 88 -1.32 4.92 0.41
C LYS A 88 -0.21 4.03 0.97
N LEU A 89 0.94 3.95 0.30
CA LEU A 89 2.10 3.20 0.81
C LEU A 89 2.67 3.84 2.08
N LEU A 90 2.73 5.17 2.13
CA LEU A 90 3.25 5.89 3.30
C LEU A 90 2.33 5.77 4.52
N ASP A 91 1.05 5.42 4.36
CA ASP A 91 0.18 5.12 5.51
C ASP A 91 0.68 3.93 6.34
N LEU A 92 1.47 3.01 5.76
CA LEU A 92 2.03 1.88 6.51
C LEU A 92 3.01 2.33 7.60
N TYR A 93 3.59 3.53 7.49
CA TYR A 93 4.55 4.01 8.48
C TYR A 93 3.96 3.99 9.88
N GLY A 94 2.74 4.51 10.07
CA GLY A 94 2.11 4.57 11.39
C GLY A 94 2.15 3.24 12.14
N PRO A 95 1.45 2.18 11.68
CA PRO A 95 1.45 0.90 12.37
C PRO A 95 2.83 0.23 12.42
N LEU A 96 3.68 0.35 11.40
CA LEU A 96 5.01 -0.28 11.41
C LEU A 96 5.95 0.39 12.41
N THR A 97 5.94 1.72 12.48
CA THR A 97 6.78 2.44 13.46
C THR A 97 6.26 2.24 14.86
N SER A 98 4.95 2.11 15.07
CA SER A 98 4.42 1.76 16.39
C SER A 98 4.83 0.36 16.85
N ILE A 99 4.92 -0.62 15.94
CA ILE A 99 5.48 -1.95 16.29
C ILE A 99 6.93 -1.81 16.76
N LEU A 100 7.72 -1.01 16.04
CA LEU A 100 9.13 -0.79 16.38
C LEU A 100 9.28 -0.05 17.71
N ASP A 101 8.46 0.97 17.95
CA ASP A 101 8.44 1.78 19.17
C ASP A 101 8.09 0.93 20.38
N LEU A 102 7.00 0.15 20.30
CA LEU A 102 6.59 -0.80 21.35
C LEU A 102 7.67 -1.82 21.67
N ALA A 103 8.36 -2.34 20.65
CA ALA A 103 9.45 -3.31 20.84
C ALA A 103 10.65 -2.67 21.54
N GLU A 104 10.97 -1.42 21.22
CA GLU A 104 12.08 -0.69 21.82
C GLU A 104 11.77 -0.26 23.26
N GLU A 105 10.57 0.23 23.53
CA GLU A 105 10.09 0.53 24.89
C GLU A 105 10.18 -0.72 25.79
N ALA A 106 9.62 -1.84 25.34
CA ALA A 106 9.68 -3.10 26.07
C ALA A 106 11.12 -3.57 26.34
N ARG A 107 12.02 -3.38 25.37
CA ARG A 107 13.44 -3.69 25.51
C ARG A 107 14.13 -2.81 26.55
N ILE A 108 13.82 -1.52 26.60
CA ILE A 108 14.39 -0.56 27.55
C ILE A 108 13.88 -0.84 28.97
N GLU A 109 12.58 -1.10 29.11
CA GLU A 109 11.92 -1.32 30.40
C GLU A 109 12.10 -2.75 30.93
N GLY A 110 12.59 -3.68 30.10
CA GLY A 110 12.68 -5.09 30.45
C GLY A 110 11.32 -5.76 30.58
N THR A 111 10.32 -5.27 29.85
CA THR A 111 8.94 -5.78 29.83
C THR A 111 8.67 -6.55 28.54
N ASN A 112 7.49 -7.18 28.46
CA ASN A 112 7.04 -7.85 27.24
C ASN A 112 6.03 -6.97 26.49
N VAL A 113 6.10 -6.99 25.16
CA VAL A 113 5.08 -6.35 24.31
C VAL A 113 3.78 -7.15 24.39
N ASP A 114 2.64 -6.46 24.56
CA ASP A 114 1.32 -7.08 24.48
C ASP A 114 1.09 -7.68 23.06
N PRO A 115 0.93 -9.02 22.94
CA PRO A 115 0.69 -9.66 21.66
C PRO A 115 -0.56 -9.16 20.95
N VAL A 116 -1.58 -8.70 21.69
CA VAL A 116 -2.83 -8.17 21.12
C VAL A 116 -2.57 -6.84 20.43
N VAL A 117 -1.79 -5.95 21.05
CA VAL A 117 -1.40 -4.67 20.43
C VAL A 117 -0.53 -4.92 19.20
N LEU A 118 0.44 -5.82 19.29
CA LEU A 118 1.30 -6.19 18.15
C LEU A 118 0.48 -6.72 16.96
N SER A 119 -0.43 -7.65 17.23
CA SER A 119 -1.35 -8.21 16.22
C SER A 119 -2.22 -7.12 15.58
N ASN A 120 -2.77 -6.22 16.41
CA ASN A 120 -3.58 -5.10 15.95
C ASN A 120 -2.83 -4.13 15.03
N CYS A 121 -1.56 -3.83 15.31
CA CYS A 121 -0.72 -3.02 14.43
C CYS A 121 -0.41 -3.75 13.12
N ALA A 122 -0.03 -5.03 13.19
CA ALA A 122 0.30 -5.84 12.02
C ALA A 122 -0.90 -5.99 11.07
N GLN A 123 -2.08 -6.28 11.60
CA GLN A 123 -3.33 -6.38 10.84
C GLN A 123 -3.66 -5.07 10.10
N ARG A 124 -3.45 -3.92 10.74
CA ARG A 124 -3.64 -2.60 10.12
C ARG A 124 -2.63 -2.33 9.02
N ALA A 125 -1.35 -2.66 9.25
CA ALA A 125 -0.31 -2.56 8.22
C ALA A 125 -0.67 -3.41 6.99
N ILE A 126 -1.15 -4.64 7.20
CA ILE A 126 -1.61 -5.54 6.12
C ILE A 126 -2.80 -4.93 5.37
N CYS A 127 -3.80 -4.38 6.07
CA CYS A 127 -4.94 -3.70 5.44
C CYS A 127 -4.51 -2.50 4.58
N LEU A 128 -3.60 -1.67 5.09
CA LEU A 128 -3.08 -0.50 4.37
C LEU A 128 -2.22 -0.91 3.17
N LEU A 129 -1.41 -1.97 3.32
CA LEU A 129 -0.65 -2.58 2.23
C LEU A 129 -1.59 -3.08 1.11
N GLY A 130 -2.65 -3.79 1.48
CA GLY A 130 -3.68 -4.24 0.55
C GLY A 130 -4.31 -3.09 -0.22
N ASN A 131 -4.69 -2.02 0.48
CA ASN A 131 -5.23 -0.81 -0.13
C ASN A 131 -4.26 -0.15 -1.13
N ALA A 132 -2.99 -0.06 -0.77
CA ALA A 132 -1.95 0.48 -1.64
C ALA A 132 -1.74 -0.41 -2.87
N ASN A 133 -1.66 -1.73 -2.67
CA ASN A 133 -1.51 -2.72 -3.72
C ASN A 133 -2.68 -2.68 -4.72
N SER A 134 -3.92 -2.63 -4.24
CA SER A 134 -5.12 -2.52 -5.08
C SER A 134 -5.13 -1.22 -5.90
N ALA A 135 -4.72 -0.10 -5.30
CA ALA A 135 -4.59 1.17 -6.01
C ALA A 135 -3.51 1.11 -7.12
N MET A 136 -2.35 0.51 -6.84
CA MET A 136 -1.30 0.30 -7.85
C MET A 136 -1.78 -0.63 -8.98
N ALA A 137 -2.45 -1.74 -8.65
CA ALA A 137 -3.01 -2.66 -9.64
C ALA A 137 -4.04 -1.96 -10.54
N GLN A 138 -4.93 -1.15 -9.95
CA GLN A 138 -5.90 -0.34 -10.71
C GLN A 138 -5.20 0.65 -11.66
N LYS A 139 -4.15 1.34 -11.20
CA LYS A 139 -3.37 2.25 -12.06
C LYS A 139 -2.68 1.51 -13.20
N ARG A 140 -2.10 0.34 -12.93
CA ARG A 140 -1.47 -0.52 -13.95
C ARG A 140 -2.51 -0.95 -15.00
N ARG A 141 -3.67 -1.45 -14.56
CA ARG A 141 -4.80 -1.80 -15.44
C ARG A 141 -5.23 -0.61 -16.30
N LYS A 142 -5.50 0.54 -15.68
CA LYS A 142 -5.92 1.76 -16.38
C LYS A 142 -4.92 2.19 -17.44
N ARG A 143 -3.62 2.17 -17.13
CA ARG A 143 -2.57 2.57 -18.07
C ARG A 143 -2.48 1.62 -19.27
N LEU A 144 -2.69 0.32 -19.07
CA LEU A 144 -2.69 -0.66 -20.15
C LEU A 144 -3.94 -0.53 -21.02
N LEU A 145 -5.13 -0.43 -20.41
CA LEU A 145 -6.40 -0.28 -21.12
C LEU A 145 -6.44 1.00 -21.96
N LEU A 146 -5.95 2.13 -21.43
CA LEU A 146 -5.84 3.40 -22.17
C LEU A 146 -4.96 3.31 -23.43
N LYS A 147 -4.00 2.37 -23.49
CA LYS A 147 -3.17 2.15 -24.69
C LYS A 147 -3.89 1.30 -25.75
N ILE A 148 -4.88 0.53 -25.35
CA ILE A 148 -5.66 -0.35 -26.24
C ILE A 148 -6.84 0.44 -26.78
N ASP A 149 -7.73 0.88 -25.88
CA ASP A 149 -8.89 1.72 -26.20
C ASP A 149 -9.25 2.59 -24.97
N PRO A 150 -9.27 3.93 -25.10
CA PRO A 150 -9.66 4.83 -24.02
C PRO A 150 -11.00 4.51 -23.35
N LYS A 151 -11.96 3.94 -24.08
CA LYS A 151 -13.28 3.56 -23.56
C LYS A 151 -13.21 2.45 -22.51
N LEU A 152 -12.19 1.60 -22.59
CA LEU A 152 -11.98 0.49 -21.65
C LEU A 152 -11.47 0.97 -20.28
N SER A 153 -11.05 2.22 -20.14
CA SER A 153 -10.44 2.73 -18.90
C SER A 153 -11.34 2.63 -17.66
N ASN A 154 -12.66 2.56 -17.84
CA ASN A 154 -13.63 2.35 -16.77
C ASN A 154 -13.57 0.94 -16.17
N LEU A 155 -13.14 -0.07 -16.95
CA LEU A 155 -12.97 -1.44 -16.47
C LEU A 155 -11.78 -1.57 -15.51
N ALA A 156 -10.90 -0.57 -15.45
CA ALA A 156 -9.73 -0.59 -14.60
C ALA A 156 -10.03 -0.65 -13.09
N SER A 157 -11.23 -0.28 -12.64
CA SER A 157 -11.66 -0.40 -11.25
C SER A 157 -12.12 -1.81 -10.88
N LYS A 158 -12.48 -2.65 -11.86
CA LYS A 158 -13.00 -4.00 -11.60
C LYS A 158 -11.90 -4.91 -11.07
N GLU A 159 -12.06 -5.40 -9.85
CA GLU A 159 -11.08 -6.27 -9.22
C GLU A 159 -10.84 -7.53 -10.04
N ALA A 160 -9.56 -7.84 -10.24
CA ALA A 160 -9.13 -9.18 -10.62
C ALA A 160 -9.36 -10.04 -9.35
N GLY A 161 -10.46 -10.79 -9.31
CA GLY A 161 -10.86 -11.60 -8.16
C GLY A 161 -9.77 -12.62 -7.75
N GLN A 162 -10.04 -13.42 -6.72
CA GLN A 162 -9.09 -14.45 -6.27
C GLN A 162 -8.66 -15.39 -7.41
N GLU A 163 -9.60 -15.71 -8.30
CA GLU A 163 -9.45 -16.48 -9.55
C GLU A 163 -8.37 -15.95 -10.51
N ALA A 164 -7.92 -14.70 -10.36
CA ALA A 164 -6.92 -14.14 -11.24
C ALA A 164 -5.53 -14.79 -11.08
N ASN A 165 -5.31 -15.60 -10.04
CA ASN A 165 -4.08 -16.39 -9.84
C ASN A 165 -2.78 -15.57 -10.00
N GLY A 166 -2.79 -14.33 -9.51
CA GLY A 166 -1.62 -13.42 -9.57
C GLY A 166 -1.51 -12.61 -10.86
N LEU A 167 -2.42 -12.81 -11.82
CA LEU A 167 -2.51 -12.01 -13.05
C LEU A 167 -3.16 -10.64 -12.77
N LEU A 168 -2.83 -9.67 -13.61
CA LEU A 168 -3.30 -8.29 -13.46
C LEU A 168 -4.81 -8.11 -13.78
N PHE A 169 -5.35 -8.99 -14.62
CA PHE A 169 -6.74 -8.96 -15.09
C PHE A 169 -7.47 -10.26 -14.75
N GLY A 170 -6.84 -11.42 -14.98
CA GLY A 170 -7.44 -12.74 -14.80
C GLY A 170 -8.40 -13.11 -15.94
N ASP A 171 -8.76 -14.39 -16.04
CA ASP A 171 -9.56 -14.90 -17.16
C ASP A 171 -11.00 -14.37 -17.14
N SER A 172 -11.53 -14.09 -15.95
CA SER A 172 -12.87 -13.49 -15.80
C SER A 172 -12.98 -12.11 -16.45
N PHE A 173 -11.88 -11.36 -16.53
CA PHE A 173 -11.83 -10.04 -17.16
C PHE A 173 -11.94 -10.11 -18.69
N ILE A 174 -11.51 -11.21 -19.31
CA ILE A 174 -11.65 -11.41 -20.76
C ILE A 174 -13.13 -11.39 -21.16
N LYS A 175 -14.01 -11.94 -20.32
CA LYS A 175 -15.46 -11.92 -20.56
C LYS A 175 -16.05 -10.51 -20.57
N ASP A 176 -15.45 -9.57 -19.83
CA ASP A 176 -15.89 -8.18 -19.79
C ASP A 176 -15.43 -7.35 -20.99
N LEU A 177 -14.39 -7.81 -21.70
CA LEU A 177 -13.91 -7.17 -22.93
C LEU A 177 -14.78 -7.52 -24.15
N SER A 178 -15.61 -8.56 -24.04
CA SER A 178 -16.45 -9.08 -25.13
C SER A 178 -17.89 -8.55 -25.10
N ASN A 179 -18.24 -7.68 -24.14
CA ASN A 179 -19.54 -7.02 -24.00
C ASN A 179 -19.44 -5.53 -24.34
#